data_AF-A0A3G3LQ63-F1
#
_entry.id   AF-A0A3G3LQ63-F1
#
_cell.length_a   1.000
_cell.length_b   1.000
_cell.length_c   1.000
_cell.angle_alpha   90.00
_cell.angle_beta   90.00
_cell.angle_gamma   90.00
#
_symmetry.space_group_name_H-M   'P 1'
#
loop_
_entity.id
_entity.type
_entity.pdbx_description
1 polymer ?
#
loop_
_entity_poly.entity_id
_entity_poly.type
_entity_poly.pdbx_seq_one_letter_code
_entity_poly.pdbx_strand_id
1 'polypeptide(L)'
;MNLNAVRVYCILMLLNLARGCMWMHPRDKGSQSKFKMVSYDSIQLLEQMGDEVTQRKSNVHILNRLYEHAENLQVEERIIFIHEVINNIKDLYIKGKYDTVTWDPKKLQMFQLNLHRQASELKECIKTLKSRASHSNWYKKIKIHFKKMLQESTNYSAEDWEKARAEVLTHLRRLDILASKEK
;
A
#
# COMPACT_ATOMS: atom_id res chain seq x y z
N MET A 1 -13.30 -24.26 -34.65
CA MET A 1 -13.33 -23.31 -33.51
C MET A 1 -14.19 -22.11 -33.89
N ASN A 2 -15.18 -21.76 -33.08
CA ASN A 2 -16.13 -20.69 -33.39
C ASN A 2 -15.50 -19.31 -33.14
N LEU A 3 -15.37 -18.46 -34.18
CA LEU A 3 -14.75 -17.13 -34.09
C LEU A 3 -15.42 -16.24 -33.02
N ASN A 4 -16.72 -16.42 -32.77
CA ASN A 4 -17.45 -15.65 -31.76
C ASN A 4 -17.05 -16.04 -30.33
N ALA A 5 -16.79 -17.33 -30.08
CA ALA A 5 -16.31 -17.80 -28.79
C ALA A 5 -14.88 -17.29 -28.49
N VAL A 6 -14.01 -17.27 -29.51
CA VAL A 6 -12.65 -16.72 -29.40
C VAL A 6 -12.69 -15.21 -29.12
N ARG A 7 -13.55 -14.46 -29.81
CA ARG A 7 -13.74 -13.01 -29.57
C ARG A 7 -14.23 -12.71 -28.16
N VAL A 8 -15.27 -13.41 -27.68
CA VAL A 8 -15.80 -13.20 -26.32
C VAL A 8 -14.75 -13.57 -25.27
N TYR A 9 -14.01 -14.66 -25.47
CA TYR A 9 -12.94 -15.07 -24.56
C TYR A 9 -11.79 -14.05 -24.54
N CYS A 10 -11.39 -13.52 -25.69
CA CYS A 10 -10.39 -12.44 -25.77
C CYS A 10 -10.88 -11.15 -25.07
N ILE A 11 -12.14 -10.77 -25.23
CA ILE A 11 -12.71 -9.59 -24.56
C ILE A 11 -12.75 -9.81 -23.03
N LEU A 12 -13.19 -10.97 -22.55
CA LEU A 12 -13.18 -11.31 -21.13
C LEU A 12 -11.78 -11.37 -20.54
N MET A 13 -10.81 -11.91 -21.28
CA MET A 13 -9.39 -11.92 -20.90
C MET A 13 -8.83 -10.50 -20.81
N LEU A 14 -9.07 -9.64 -21.81
CA LEU A 14 -8.63 -8.24 -21.81
C LEU A 14 -9.30 -7.42 -20.69
N LEU A 15 -10.59 -7.66 -20.42
CA LEU A 15 -11.32 -7.03 -19.31
C LEU A 15 -10.77 -7.48 -17.95
N ASN A 16 -10.48 -8.77 -17.77
CA ASN A 16 -9.85 -9.27 -16.54
C ASN A 16 -8.41 -8.77 -16.37
N LEU A 17 -7.66 -8.63 -17.47
CA LEU A 17 -6.32 -8.06 -17.45
C LEU A 17 -6.33 -6.56 -17.09
N ALA A 18 -7.34 -5.80 -17.52
CA ALA A 18 -7.48 -4.40 -17.16
C ALA A 18 -8.05 -4.18 -15.75
N ARG A 19 -8.77 -5.16 -15.19
CA ARG A 19 -9.54 -5.00 -13.93
C ARG A 19 -8.70 -4.65 -12.71
N GLY A 20 -7.53 -5.28 -12.55
CA GLY A 20 -6.63 -4.96 -11.45
C GLY A 20 -6.15 -3.51 -11.52
N CYS A 21 -5.70 -3.05 -12.68
CA CYS A 21 -5.19 -1.69 -12.82
C CYS A 21 -6.30 -0.62 -12.88
N MET A 22 -7.52 -0.98 -13.31
CA MET A 22 -8.70 -0.10 -13.16
C MET A 22 -8.97 0.27 -11.69
N TRP A 23 -8.44 -0.48 -10.72
CA TRP A 23 -8.56 -0.14 -9.31
C TRP A 23 -7.75 1.12 -8.93
N MET A 24 -6.67 1.39 -9.66
CA MET A 24 -5.82 2.58 -9.51
C MET A 24 -6.38 3.81 -10.23
N HIS A 25 -7.23 3.62 -11.23
CA HIS A 25 -7.79 4.71 -12.03
C HIS A 25 -9.25 5.03 -11.65
N PRO A 26 -9.65 6.32 -11.65
CA PRO A 26 -11.06 6.69 -11.57
C PRO A 26 -11.88 6.09 -12.70
N ARG A 27 -13.16 5.76 -12.43
CA ARG A 27 -14.10 5.34 -13.50
C ARG A 27 -14.62 6.54 -14.28
N ASP A 28 -14.95 7.61 -13.56
CA ASP A 28 -15.51 8.84 -14.11
C ASP A 28 -14.56 10.03 -13.84
N LYS A 29 -14.56 11.00 -14.75
CA LYS A 29 -13.76 12.22 -14.60
C LYS A 29 -14.19 12.97 -13.33
N GLY A 30 -13.24 13.25 -12.45
CA GLY A 30 -13.49 13.92 -11.16
C GLY A 30 -13.86 12.97 -10.01
N SER A 31 -14.01 11.67 -10.28
CA SER A 31 -14.19 10.66 -9.22
C SER A 31 -12.84 10.21 -8.62
N GLN A 32 -12.87 9.65 -7.41
CA GLN A 32 -11.71 8.99 -6.82
C GLN A 32 -11.58 7.55 -7.35
N SER A 33 -10.34 7.08 -7.50
CA SER A 33 -10.12 5.66 -7.75
C SER A 33 -10.50 4.82 -6.52
N LYS A 34 -10.76 3.53 -6.75
CA LYS A 34 -11.05 2.61 -5.64
C LYS A 34 -9.87 2.48 -4.67
N PHE A 35 -8.63 2.55 -5.18
CA PHE A 35 -7.44 2.65 -4.34
C PHE A 35 -7.54 3.84 -3.37
N LYS A 36 -7.86 5.04 -3.88
CA LYS A 36 -7.93 6.27 -3.07
C LYS A 36 -9.00 6.19 -1.99
N MET A 37 -10.18 5.66 -2.31
CA MET A 37 -11.25 5.47 -1.31
C MET A 37 -10.80 4.55 -0.16
N VAL A 38 -10.16 3.42 -0.48
CA VAL A 38 -9.66 2.49 0.54
C VAL A 38 -8.44 3.06 1.28
N SER A 39 -7.58 3.80 0.60
CA SER A 39 -6.42 4.49 1.19
C SER A 39 -6.87 5.52 2.24
N TYR A 40 -7.88 6.32 1.92
CA TYR A 40 -8.49 7.28 2.84
C TYR A 40 -9.04 6.58 4.09
N ASP A 41 -9.83 5.51 3.90
CA ASP A 41 -10.39 4.73 5.01
C ASP A 41 -9.29 4.08 5.87
N SER A 42 -8.26 3.50 5.25
CA SER A 42 -7.07 2.99 5.96
C SER A 42 -6.37 4.04 6.82
N ILE A 43 -6.22 5.26 6.31
CA ILE A 43 -5.62 6.38 7.06
C ILE A 43 -6.50 6.74 8.26
N GLN A 44 -7.80 6.88 8.06
CA GLN A 44 -8.74 7.21 9.13
C GLN A 44 -8.78 6.14 10.22
N LEU A 45 -8.83 4.86 9.85
CA LEU A 45 -8.79 3.75 10.80
C LEU A 45 -7.52 3.76 11.64
N LEU A 46 -6.36 4.03 11.02
CA LEU A 46 -5.08 4.08 11.70
C LEU A 46 -4.97 5.26 12.68
N GLU A 47 -5.47 6.42 12.29
CA GLU A 47 -5.53 7.62 13.15
C GLU A 47 -6.43 7.38 14.35
N GLN A 48 -7.60 6.76 14.13
CA GLN A 48 -8.66 6.65 15.12
C GLN A 48 -8.61 5.37 15.96
N MET A 49 -7.71 4.42 15.67
CA MET A 49 -7.66 3.17 16.43
C MET A 49 -7.09 3.36 17.84
N GLY A 50 -6.27 4.37 18.10
CA GLY A 50 -5.76 4.68 19.44
C GLY A 50 -5.92 6.16 19.78
N ASP A 51 -5.10 6.63 20.72
CA ASP A 51 -4.98 8.05 21.02
C ASP A 51 -4.44 8.85 19.83
N GLU A 52 -4.26 10.16 19.99
CA GLU A 52 -3.69 10.99 18.92
C GLU A 52 -2.30 10.48 18.50
N VAL A 53 -2.11 10.31 17.19
CA VAL A 53 -0.81 9.91 16.63
C VAL A 53 0.16 11.09 16.75
N THR A 54 1.00 11.11 17.79
CA THR A 54 2.08 12.10 17.87
C THR A 54 3.06 11.89 16.72
N GLN A 55 3.15 12.85 15.80
CA GLN A 55 4.11 12.81 14.71
C GLN A 55 5.53 12.98 15.27
N ARG A 56 6.19 11.88 15.64
CA ARG A 56 7.63 11.91 15.89
C ARG A 56 8.35 11.95 14.54
N LYS A 57 9.38 12.79 14.44
CA LYS A 57 10.30 12.80 13.29
C LYS A 57 10.92 11.40 13.18
N SER A 58 10.41 10.55 12.30
CA SER A 58 11.04 9.26 11.98
C SER A 58 12.37 9.52 11.25
N ASN A 59 13.01 8.49 10.72
CA ASN A 59 14.21 8.64 9.87
C ASN A 59 13.84 9.27 8.50
N VAL A 60 13.41 10.54 8.53
CA VAL A 60 12.79 11.32 7.45
C VAL A 60 13.67 11.32 6.20
N HIS A 61 15.01 11.35 6.33
CA HIS A 61 15.90 11.52 5.19
C HIS A 61 15.97 10.33 4.23
N ILE A 62 15.91 9.09 4.71
CA ILE A 62 15.96 7.91 3.83
C ILE A 62 14.59 7.70 3.16
N LEU A 63 13.51 7.88 3.94
CA LEU A 63 12.15 7.81 3.44
C LEU A 63 11.87 8.89 2.40
N ASN A 64 12.31 10.13 2.61
CA ASN A 64 12.17 11.22 1.63
C ASN A 64 12.76 10.84 0.28
N ARG A 65 14.02 10.40 0.25
CA ARG A 65 14.68 10.03 -1.01
C ARG A 65 14.00 8.88 -1.74
N LEU A 66 13.42 7.92 -1.02
CA LEU A 66 12.67 6.82 -1.63
C LEU A 66 11.38 7.30 -2.31
N TYR A 67 10.63 8.17 -1.65
CA TYR A 67 9.39 8.72 -2.21
C TYR A 67 9.66 9.75 -3.31
N GLU A 68 10.68 10.60 -3.17
CA GLU A 68 11.15 11.50 -4.24
C GLU A 68 11.55 10.70 -5.50
N HIS A 69 12.23 9.57 -5.31
CA HIS A 69 12.53 8.67 -6.43
C HIS A 69 11.25 8.07 -7.03
N ALA A 70 10.33 7.60 -6.19
CA ALA A 70 9.07 6.99 -6.62
C ALA A 70 8.17 7.94 -7.42
N GLU A 71 8.21 9.22 -7.09
CA GLU A 71 7.52 10.28 -7.81
C GLU A 71 7.99 10.46 -9.26
N ASN A 72 9.21 10.01 -9.58
CA ASN A 72 9.80 10.09 -10.92
C ASN A 72 9.78 8.75 -11.66
N LEU A 73 9.24 7.69 -11.05
CA LEU A 73 9.08 6.38 -11.71
C LEU A 73 7.96 6.44 -12.76
N GLN A 74 8.06 5.59 -13.78
CA GLN A 74 6.96 5.33 -14.71
C GLN A 74 5.73 4.79 -13.95
N VAL A 75 4.53 4.99 -14.50
CA VAL A 75 3.26 4.62 -13.86
C VAL A 75 3.27 3.15 -13.39
N GLU A 76 3.74 2.23 -14.22
CA GLU A 76 3.79 0.81 -13.88
C GLU A 76 4.76 0.52 -12.72
N GLU A 77 5.94 1.12 -12.74
CA GLU A 77 6.93 0.96 -11.67
C GLU A 77 6.46 1.61 -10.36
N ARG A 78 5.71 2.72 -10.45
CA ARG A 78 5.08 3.37 -9.32
C ARG A 78 3.99 2.50 -8.69
N ILE A 79 3.16 1.84 -9.49
CA ILE A 79 2.16 0.88 -8.99
C ILE A 79 2.87 -0.26 -8.25
N ILE A 80 3.98 -0.76 -8.79
CA ILE A 80 4.78 -1.79 -8.11
C ILE A 80 5.37 -1.25 -6.80
N PHE A 81 5.89 -0.03 -6.79
CA PHE A 81 6.36 0.63 -5.56
C PHE A 81 5.27 0.72 -4.50
N ILE A 82 4.06 1.17 -4.89
CA ILE A 82 2.91 1.28 -3.99
C ILE A 82 2.56 -0.10 -3.42
N HIS A 83 2.49 -1.13 -4.26
CA HIS A 83 2.24 -2.50 -3.82
C HIS A 83 3.28 -2.98 -2.81
N GLU A 84 4.57 -2.74 -3.06
CA GLU A 84 5.61 -3.19 -2.14
C GLU A 84 5.50 -2.53 -0.78
N VAL A 85 5.24 -1.23 -0.72
CA VAL A 85 5.04 -0.54 0.57
C VAL A 85 3.79 -1.09 1.28
N ILE A 86 2.64 -1.18 0.59
CA ILE A 86 1.40 -1.72 1.16
C ILE A 86 1.59 -3.16 1.66
N ASN A 87 2.27 -4.01 0.89
CA ASN A 87 2.48 -5.41 1.24
C ASN A 87 3.40 -5.55 2.45
N ASN A 88 4.44 -4.70 2.58
CA ASN A 88 5.27 -4.68 3.79
C ASN A 88 4.53 -4.14 5.02
N ILE A 89 3.68 -3.11 4.87
CA ILE A 89 2.80 -2.64 5.95
C ILE A 89 1.84 -3.76 6.38
N LYS A 90 1.20 -4.42 5.43
CA LYS A 90 0.33 -5.57 5.68
C LYS A 90 1.07 -6.65 6.48
N ASP A 91 2.28 -7.00 6.07
CA ASP A 91 3.10 -8.00 6.77
C ASP A 91 3.45 -7.58 8.20
N LEU A 92 3.79 -6.30 8.42
CA LEU A 92 4.01 -5.74 9.75
C LEU A 92 2.75 -5.91 10.62
N TYR A 93 1.58 -5.58 10.08
CA TYR A 93 0.32 -5.61 10.83
C TYR A 93 -0.28 -7.01 11.02
N ILE A 94 0.07 -7.99 10.19
CA ILE A 94 -0.34 -9.38 10.38
C ILE A 94 0.55 -10.09 11.40
N LYS A 95 1.85 -9.79 11.42
CA LYS A 95 2.84 -10.44 12.29
C LYS A 95 2.94 -9.79 13.68
N GLY A 96 2.34 -8.62 13.85
CA GLY A 96 2.36 -7.88 15.11
C GLY A 96 1.58 -8.57 16.23
N LYS A 97 1.96 -8.24 17.47
CA LYS A 97 1.22 -8.58 18.69
C LYS A 97 0.87 -7.29 19.41
N TYR A 98 -0.41 -7.10 19.71
CA TYR A 98 -0.97 -5.81 20.13
C TYR A 98 -1.46 -5.82 21.57
N ASP A 99 -1.05 -6.80 22.37
CA ASP A 99 -1.55 -6.98 23.74
C ASP A 99 -1.19 -5.81 24.66
N THR A 100 -0.22 -4.98 24.27
CA THR A 100 0.28 -3.85 25.05
C THR A 100 -0.28 -2.50 24.63
N VAL A 101 -0.95 -2.39 23.47
CA VAL A 101 -1.54 -1.13 23.01
C VAL A 101 -3.02 -1.05 23.38
N THR A 102 -3.53 0.17 23.51
CA THR A 102 -4.94 0.46 23.82
C THR A 102 -5.82 0.59 22.57
N TRP A 103 -5.37 0.04 21.44
CA TRP A 103 -6.06 0.22 20.17
C TRP A 103 -7.43 -0.47 20.15
N ASP A 104 -8.41 0.20 19.54
CA ASP A 104 -9.71 -0.37 19.19
C ASP A 104 -9.51 -1.58 18.25
N PRO A 105 -9.83 -2.79 18.72
CA PRO A 105 -9.57 -4.02 17.97
C PRO A 105 -10.41 -4.10 16.68
N LYS A 106 -11.58 -3.47 16.63
CA LYS A 106 -12.42 -3.46 15.41
C LYS A 106 -11.77 -2.58 14.35
N LYS A 107 -11.28 -1.40 14.72
CA LYS A 107 -10.58 -0.51 13.77
C LYS A 107 -9.28 -1.13 13.28
N LEU A 108 -8.51 -1.78 14.16
CA LEU A 108 -7.32 -2.53 13.77
C LEU A 108 -7.65 -3.65 12.76
N GLN A 109 -8.71 -4.42 13.01
CA GLN A 109 -9.15 -5.48 12.10
C GLN A 109 -9.58 -4.93 10.74
N MET A 110 -10.38 -3.85 10.73
CA MET A 110 -10.79 -3.19 9.49
C MET A 110 -9.59 -2.64 8.71
N PHE A 111 -8.61 -2.08 9.42
CA PHE A 111 -7.37 -1.61 8.82
C PHE A 111 -6.58 -2.76 8.16
N GLN A 112 -6.43 -3.89 8.85
CA GLN A 112 -5.79 -5.09 8.29
C GLN A 112 -6.54 -5.64 7.07
N LEU A 113 -7.87 -5.63 7.08
CA LEU A 113 -8.70 -6.03 5.94
C LEU A 113 -8.51 -5.11 4.74
N ASN A 114 -8.45 -3.79 4.97
CA ASN A 114 -8.15 -2.84 3.91
C ASN A 114 -6.76 -3.11 3.33
N LEU A 115 -5.72 -3.24 4.16
CA LEU A 115 -4.36 -3.57 3.68
C LEU A 115 -4.33 -4.86 2.83
N HIS A 116 -5.06 -5.90 3.25
CA HIS A 116 -5.18 -7.13 2.48
C HIS A 116 -5.81 -6.88 1.11
N ARG A 117 -6.93 -6.13 1.07
CA ARG A 117 -7.60 -5.76 -0.17
C ARG A 117 -6.70 -4.94 -1.08
N GLN A 118 -6.05 -3.90 -0.54
CA GLN A 118 -5.14 -3.06 -1.31
C GLN A 118 -4.00 -3.88 -1.93
N ALA A 119 -3.37 -4.77 -1.15
CA ALA A 119 -2.32 -5.65 -1.65
C ALA A 119 -2.82 -6.62 -2.74
N SER A 120 -4.00 -7.22 -2.56
CA SER A 120 -4.56 -8.20 -3.50
C SER A 120 -4.89 -7.56 -4.86
N GLU A 121 -5.60 -6.42 -4.86
CA GLU A 121 -5.99 -5.71 -6.07
C GLU A 121 -4.78 -5.20 -6.86
N LEU A 122 -3.77 -4.67 -6.15
CA LEU A 122 -2.50 -4.25 -6.75
C LEU A 122 -1.72 -5.44 -7.32
N LYS A 123 -1.71 -6.58 -6.63
CA LYS A 123 -1.06 -7.80 -7.12
C LYS A 123 -1.69 -8.26 -8.44
N GLU A 124 -3.02 -8.21 -8.56
CA GLU A 124 -3.69 -8.52 -9.84
C GLU A 124 -3.34 -7.49 -10.92
N CYS A 125 -3.26 -6.19 -10.59
CA CYS A 125 -2.77 -5.18 -11.54
C CYS A 125 -1.35 -5.51 -12.01
N ILE A 126 -0.43 -5.81 -11.10
CA ILE A 126 0.98 -6.02 -11.42
C ILE A 126 1.20 -7.21 -12.35
N LYS A 127 0.39 -8.28 -12.24
CA LYS A 127 0.44 -9.43 -13.15
C LYS A 127 0.22 -9.04 -14.61
N THR A 128 -0.44 -7.90 -14.87
CA THR A 128 -0.79 -7.44 -16.21
C THR A 128 0.21 -6.42 -16.74
N LEU A 129 1.11 -5.93 -15.89
CA LEU A 129 2.16 -4.99 -16.26
C LEU A 129 3.34 -5.75 -16.89
N LYS A 130 3.97 -5.16 -17.91
CA LYS A 130 5.15 -5.73 -18.58
C LYS A 130 6.48 -5.43 -17.85
N SER A 131 6.43 -4.86 -16.64
CA SER A 131 7.59 -4.28 -15.94
C SER A 131 8.44 -5.33 -15.20
N ARG A 132 9.77 -5.10 -15.15
CA ARG A 132 10.79 -5.92 -14.47
C ARG A 132 11.32 -5.29 -13.18
N ALA A 133 10.47 -4.58 -12.42
CA ALA A 133 10.88 -3.78 -11.26
C ALA A 133 11.61 -4.55 -10.13
N SER A 134 11.59 -5.89 -10.13
CA SER A 134 12.16 -6.77 -9.08
C SER A 134 13.68 -6.66 -8.88
N HIS A 135 14.40 -5.94 -9.75
CA HIS A 135 15.87 -5.77 -9.66
C HIS A 135 16.32 -4.37 -9.22
N SER A 136 15.39 -3.47 -8.92
CA SER A 136 15.72 -2.08 -8.55
C SER A 136 16.33 -1.97 -7.13
N ASN A 137 17.23 -1.00 -6.95
CA ASN A 137 17.86 -0.73 -5.63
C ASN A 137 16.83 -0.26 -4.59
N TRP A 138 15.79 0.46 -5.01
CA TRP A 138 14.75 0.95 -4.10
C TRP A 138 13.96 -0.20 -3.46
N TYR A 139 13.72 -1.30 -4.19
CA TYR A 139 13.03 -2.48 -3.66
C TYR A 139 13.75 -3.05 -2.43
N LYS A 140 15.08 -3.21 -2.52
CA LYS A 140 15.91 -3.68 -1.40
C LYS A 140 15.83 -2.72 -0.21
N LYS A 141 15.87 -1.41 -0.47
CA LYS A 141 15.80 -0.39 0.58
C LYS A 141 14.47 -0.41 1.34
N ILE A 142 13.34 -0.55 0.64
CA ILE A 142 12.01 -0.69 1.27
C ILE A 142 11.96 -1.96 2.13
N LYS A 143 12.42 -3.08 1.61
CA LYS A 143 12.42 -4.34 2.37
C LYS A 143 13.27 -4.27 3.63
N ILE A 144 14.46 -3.66 3.55
CA ILE A 144 15.33 -3.44 4.71
C ILE A 144 14.64 -2.52 5.73
N HIS A 145 14.01 -1.44 5.25
CA HIS A 145 13.29 -0.48 6.07
C HIS A 145 12.20 -1.15 6.91
N PHE A 146 11.27 -1.86 6.27
CA PHE A 146 10.18 -2.53 6.99
C PHE A 146 10.64 -3.72 7.83
N LYS A 147 11.72 -4.41 7.42
CA LYS A 147 12.34 -5.44 8.28
C LYS A 147 12.83 -4.82 9.59
N LYS A 148 13.48 -3.64 9.52
CA LYS A 148 13.96 -2.91 10.69
C LYS A 148 12.79 -2.45 11.56
N MET A 149 11.73 -1.87 10.97
CA MET A 149 10.53 -1.50 11.71
C MET A 149 9.92 -2.68 12.47
N LEU A 150 9.79 -3.85 11.82
CA LEU A 150 9.27 -5.05 12.47
C LEU A 150 10.18 -5.51 13.63
N GLN A 151 11.50 -5.48 13.46
CA GLN A 151 12.43 -5.84 14.52
C GLN A 151 12.31 -4.88 15.72
N GLU A 152 12.16 -3.59 15.47
CA GLU A 152 12.00 -2.57 16.51
C GLU A 152 10.64 -2.68 17.22
N SER A 153 9.57 -3.02 16.51
CA SER A 153 8.23 -3.20 17.09
C SER A 153 8.05 -4.54 17.82
N THR A 154 8.90 -5.54 17.55
CA THR A 154 8.86 -6.85 18.24
C THR A 154 9.37 -6.83 19.68
N ASN A 155 9.83 -5.69 20.21
CA ASN A 155 9.98 -5.53 21.66
C ASN A 155 8.62 -5.52 22.39
N TYR A 156 7.51 -5.52 21.62
CA TYR A 156 6.13 -5.62 22.10
C TYR A 156 5.75 -4.53 23.09
N SER A 157 6.48 -3.42 23.15
CA SER A 157 6.09 -2.28 23.98
C SER A 157 5.00 -1.46 23.27
N ALA A 158 4.12 -0.86 24.06
CA ALA A 158 3.10 0.05 23.53
C ALA A 158 3.76 1.21 22.76
N GLU A 159 4.87 1.73 23.29
CA GLU A 159 5.60 2.85 22.69
C GLU A 159 6.16 2.52 21.31
N ASP A 160 6.71 1.32 21.12
CA ASP A 160 7.28 0.93 19.82
C ASP A 160 6.20 0.69 18.76
N TRP A 161 5.03 0.20 19.16
CA TRP A 161 3.87 0.13 18.27
C TRP A 161 3.31 1.50 17.91
N GLU A 162 3.28 2.46 18.83
CA GLU A 162 2.90 3.83 18.53
C GLU A 162 3.89 4.53 17.58
N LYS A 163 5.20 4.27 17.74
CA LYS A 163 6.22 4.72 16.77
C LYS A 163 5.97 4.12 15.39
N ALA A 164 5.73 2.80 15.33
CA ALA A 164 5.41 2.11 14.07
C ALA A 164 4.13 2.67 13.42
N ARG A 165 3.09 2.94 14.23
CA ARG A 165 1.82 3.55 13.76
C ARG A 165 2.05 4.92 13.13
N ALA A 166 2.82 5.80 13.77
CA ALA A 166 3.14 7.12 13.24
C ALA A 166 3.91 7.06 11.91
N GLU A 167 4.84 6.12 11.80
CA GLU A 167 5.62 5.92 10.59
C GLU A 167 4.79 5.34 9.44
N VAL A 168 3.94 4.35 9.74
CA VAL A 168 2.99 3.78 8.78
C VAL A 168 2.00 4.84 8.28
N LEU A 169 1.51 5.72 9.17
CA LEU A 169 0.65 6.83 8.78
C LEU A 169 1.35 7.75 7.75
N THR A 170 2.64 8.03 7.97
CA THR A 170 3.45 8.80 7.02
C THR A 170 3.56 8.09 5.67
N HIS A 171 3.80 6.78 5.67
CA HIS A 171 3.84 5.98 4.46
C HIS A 171 2.51 6.03 3.70
N LEU A 172 1.39 5.78 4.37
CA LEU A 172 0.06 5.77 3.75
C LEU A 172 -0.30 7.12 3.12
N ARG A 173 -0.06 8.23 3.82
CA ARG A 173 -0.29 9.59 3.28
C ARG A 173 0.54 9.86 2.02
N ARG A 174 1.80 9.41 1.99
CA ARG A 174 2.64 9.57 0.79
C ARG A 174 2.19 8.68 -0.36
N LEU A 175 1.78 7.45 -0.07
CA LEU A 175 1.20 6.56 -1.09
C LEU A 175 -0.10 7.14 -1.67
N ASP A 176 -0.92 7.75 -0.82
CA ASP A 176 -2.16 8.40 -1.23
C ASP A 176 -1.90 9.52 -2.25
N ILE A 177 -0.89 10.35 -2.01
CA ILE A 177 -0.44 11.39 -2.95
C ILE A 177 0.13 10.76 -4.22
N LEU A 178 1.01 9.76 -4.07
CA LEU A 178 1.70 9.10 -5.18
C LEU A 178 0.72 8.42 -6.15
N ALA A 179 -0.36 7.83 -5.63
CA ALA A 179 -1.41 7.20 -6.42
C ALA A 179 -2.26 8.20 -7.24
N SER A 180 -2.19 9.50 -6.93
CA SER A 180 -2.88 10.56 -7.67
C SER A 180 -2.03 11.20 -8.78
N LYS A 181 -0.75 10.84 -8.91
CA LYS A 181 0.12 11.40 -9.97
C LYS A 181 -0.13 10.71 -11.31
N GLU A 182 -0.43 11.50 -12.33
CA GLU A 182 -0.75 11.06 -13.69
C GLU A 182 0.46 10.95 -14.63
N LYS A 183 1.63 11.42 -14.22
CA LYS A 183 2.91 11.33 -14.94
C LYS A 183 3.89 10.55 -14.13
#